data_AF-A0A424J5W6-F1
#
_entry.id   AF-A0A424J5W6-F1
#
_cell.length_a   1.000
_cell.length_b   1.000
_cell.length_c   1.000
_cell.angle_alpha   90.00
_cell.angle_beta   90.00
_cell.angle_gamma   90.00
#
_symmetry.space_group_name_H-M   'P 1'
#
loop_
_entity.id
_entity.type
_entity.pdbx_description
1 polymer ?
#
loop_
_entity_poly.entity_id
_entity_poly.type
_entity_poly.pdbx_seq_one_letter_code
_entity_poly.pdbx_strand_id
1 'polypeptide(L)'
;MGPRFNTMFLKMSKFHWIGVGLGILAIAILFYRYLVHDGDFDVYWAATFRYVHGLKIHIYEQNVFTYPTFASFMLLPVYPLGYTGGKILFFAVNVIFLVGAVYVCQREVLYGSAVRAATLVIALLFSFRSILAVFNNQQTDILIFGLIIFGLAAFARMPVLASTLMAIAAGLKANPLFMVLLSIYKKRWAAAAVFLSLTVVLVAAPDLAKYAVSDNWGDSSFTVPGSVLPKRDTVPQGQFKAEAIAGGMWSYLREHYEMTLSVSPDEVRWWQDRDSAGNQSLYRIAATRLGHAVPSNIVLLGLCSGFALLLLLASRVRRDAVFVLGLLFYTAFVLIGPQSSKPHFIAFFGLLLFCWQDALAKQSWWKIVVLGALSSLLGIKAAALLIPQGELARDIVGFAGLAIWLYSYLLLLVSGERRS
;
A
#
# COMPACT_ATOMS: atom_id res chain seq x y z
N MET A 1 -29.37 -36.78 -20.07
CA MET A 1 -28.50 -35.64 -19.68
C MET A 1 -27.76 -36.03 -18.40
N GLY A 2 -26.52 -36.49 -18.51
CA GLY A 2 -25.70 -36.91 -17.36
C GLY A 2 -24.86 -35.76 -16.80
N PRO A 3 -24.56 -35.75 -15.48
CA PRO A 3 -23.91 -34.62 -14.81
C PRO A 3 -22.42 -34.51 -15.21
N ARG A 4 -22.09 -33.55 -16.07
CA ARG A 4 -20.71 -33.16 -16.42
C ARG A 4 -20.06 -32.27 -15.34
N PHE A 5 -20.17 -32.62 -14.06
CA PHE A 5 -19.61 -31.79 -12.97
C PHE A 5 -18.40 -32.37 -12.23
N ASN A 6 -17.93 -33.59 -12.53
CA ASN A 6 -16.94 -34.27 -11.67
C ASN A 6 -15.59 -34.65 -12.29
N THR A 7 -15.26 -34.30 -13.53
CA THR A 7 -13.99 -34.74 -14.15
C THR A 7 -12.85 -33.74 -14.09
N MET A 8 -13.05 -32.53 -13.55
CA MET A 8 -11.98 -31.51 -13.47
C MET A 8 -11.08 -31.71 -12.24
N PHE A 9 -11.66 -32.09 -11.09
CA PHE A 9 -10.91 -32.33 -9.84
C PHE A 9 -10.04 -33.60 -9.87
N LEU A 10 -10.46 -34.62 -10.63
CA LEU A 10 -9.76 -35.91 -10.72
C LEU A 10 -8.56 -35.92 -11.70
N LYS A 11 -8.36 -34.86 -12.48
CA LYS A 11 -7.23 -34.74 -13.44
C LYS A 11 -6.06 -33.90 -12.93
N MET A 12 -6.13 -33.40 -11.70
CA MET A 12 -5.06 -32.57 -11.13
C MET A 12 -3.90 -33.45 -10.67
N SER A 13 -2.67 -33.11 -11.06
CA SER A 13 -1.49 -33.86 -10.62
C SER A 13 -1.34 -33.79 -9.10
N LYS A 14 -0.74 -34.82 -8.49
CA LYS A 14 -0.47 -34.84 -7.03
C LYS A 14 0.27 -33.57 -6.55
N PHE A 15 1.14 -33.01 -7.39
CA PHE A 15 1.85 -31.76 -7.15
C PHE A 15 0.94 -30.54 -7.03
N HIS A 16 -0.16 -30.51 -7.78
CA HIS A 16 -1.13 -29.41 -7.69
C HIS A 16 -1.80 -29.38 -6.31
N TRP A 17 -2.25 -30.54 -5.82
CA TRP A 17 -2.89 -30.66 -4.50
C TRP A 17 -1.93 -30.33 -3.35
N ILE A 18 -0.66 -30.71 -3.46
CA ILE A 18 0.37 -30.28 -2.51
C ILE A 18 0.50 -28.75 -2.51
N GLY A 19 0.53 -28.12 -3.69
CA GLY A 19 0.59 -26.66 -3.81
C GLY A 19 -0.61 -25.96 -3.18
N VAL A 20 -1.83 -26.46 -3.43
CA VAL A 20 -3.06 -25.94 -2.81
C VAL A 20 -3.02 -26.11 -1.29
N GLY A 21 -2.64 -27.28 -0.79
CA GLY A 21 -2.53 -27.56 0.65
C GLY A 21 -1.52 -26.64 1.34
N LEU A 22 -0.33 -26.44 0.73
CA LEU A 22 0.68 -25.48 1.23
C LEU A 22 0.17 -24.04 1.21
N GLY A 23 -0.58 -23.65 0.18
CA GLY A 23 -1.20 -22.33 0.09
C GLY A 23 -2.23 -22.10 1.21
N ILE A 24 -3.11 -23.06 1.46
CA ILE A 24 -4.09 -23.00 2.56
C ILE A 24 -3.37 -22.92 3.91
N LEU A 25 -2.36 -23.76 4.14
CA LEU A 25 -1.58 -23.74 5.37
C LEU A 25 -0.89 -22.39 5.60
N ALA A 26 -0.30 -21.81 4.55
CA ALA A 26 0.33 -20.50 4.62
C ALA A 26 -0.69 -19.40 4.97
N ILE A 27 -1.87 -19.41 4.35
CA ILE A 27 -2.95 -18.46 4.66
C ILE A 27 -3.43 -18.64 6.10
N ALA A 28 -3.59 -19.87 6.58
CA ALA A 28 -4.02 -20.15 7.95
C ALA A 28 -3.00 -19.66 8.99
N ILE A 29 -1.70 -19.89 8.76
CA ILE A 29 -0.62 -19.37 9.60
C ILE A 29 -0.64 -17.84 9.61
N LEU A 30 -0.79 -17.22 8.44
CA LEU A 30 -0.88 -15.77 8.33
C LEU A 30 -2.09 -15.22 9.07
N PHE A 31 -3.24 -15.85 8.92
CA PHE A 31 -4.48 -15.46 9.58
C PHE A 31 -4.35 -15.54 11.10
N TYR A 32 -3.81 -16.64 11.63
CA TYR A 32 -3.56 -16.77 13.06
C TYR A 32 -2.66 -15.64 13.59
N ARG A 33 -1.54 -15.38 12.91
CA ARG A 33 -0.64 -14.29 13.30
C ARG A 33 -1.30 -12.92 13.18
N TYR A 34 -2.10 -12.72 12.15
CA TYR A 34 -2.83 -11.48 11.89
C TYR A 34 -3.81 -11.16 13.03
N LEU A 35 -4.50 -12.17 13.56
CA LEU A 35 -5.44 -11.97 14.66
C LEU A 35 -4.76 -11.67 16.00
N VAL A 36 -3.65 -12.36 16.30
CA VAL A 36 -2.97 -12.30 17.60
C VAL A 36 -2.11 -11.05 17.78
N HIS A 37 -1.60 -10.47 16.68
CA HIS A 37 -0.76 -9.28 16.75
C HIS A 37 -1.57 -7.99 16.54
N ASP A 38 -1.03 -6.90 17.11
CA ASP A 38 -1.49 -5.53 16.88
C ASP A 38 -0.76 -4.94 15.66
N GLY A 39 -1.37 -3.96 14.99
CA GLY A 39 -0.84 -3.36 13.76
C GLY A 39 -1.64 -2.15 13.30
N ASP A 40 -1.44 -1.72 12.04
CA ASP A 40 -2.09 -0.51 11.51
C ASP A 40 -3.62 -0.62 11.45
N PHE A 41 -4.18 -1.84 11.48
CA PHE A 41 -5.63 -2.04 11.65
C PHE A 41 -6.14 -1.34 12.92
N ASP A 42 -5.39 -1.37 14.01
CA ASP A 42 -5.78 -0.71 15.27
C ASP A 42 -5.83 0.80 15.10
N VAL A 43 -4.92 1.35 14.30
CA VAL A 43 -4.87 2.77 13.96
C VAL A 43 -6.08 3.16 13.11
N TYR A 44 -6.43 2.34 12.10
CA TYR A 44 -7.63 2.56 11.29
C TYR A 44 -8.91 2.41 12.12
N TRP A 45 -8.98 1.39 12.98
CA TRP A 45 -10.13 1.12 13.83
C TRP A 45 -10.34 2.23 14.86
N ALA A 46 -9.27 2.68 15.52
CA ALA A 46 -9.33 3.80 16.45
C ALA A 46 -9.73 5.11 15.74
N ALA A 47 -9.23 5.36 14.53
CA ALA A 47 -9.67 6.50 13.73
C ALA A 47 -11.15 6.42 13.33
N THR A 48 -11.63 5.21 12.98
CA THR A 48 -13.05 4.97 12.66
C THR A 48 -13.93 5.17 13.88
N PHE A 49 -13.51 4.63 15.03
CA PHE A 49 -14.14 4.85 16.31
C PHE A 49 -14.25 6.33 16.62
N ARG A 50 -13.13 7.06 16.52
CA ARG A 50 -13.08 8.52 16.71
C ARG A 50 -14.05 9.23 15.79
N TYR A 51 -14.08 8.85 14.51
CA TYR A 51 -15.00 9.42 13.55
C TYR A 51 -16.48 9.22 13.95
N VAL A 52 -16.88 7.96 14.19
CA VAL A 52 -18.27 7.59 14.53
C VAL A 52 -18.76 8.36 15.75
N HIS A 53 -17.87 8.65 16.67
CA HIS A 53 -18.23 9.32 17.90
C HIS A 53 -18.04 10.84 17.83
N GLY A 54 -17.39 11.40 16.81
CA GLY A 54 -17.20 12.84 16.66
C GLY A 54 -15.88 13.38 17.25
N LEU A 55 -14.93 12.50 17.58
CA LEU A 55 -13.59 12.88 18.07
C LEU A 55 -12.72 13.38 16.92
N LYS A 56 -11.69 14.14 17.29
CA LYS A 56 -10.60 14.45 16.38
C LYS A 56 -9.89 13.15 15.97
N ILE A 57 -9.79 12.90 14.66
CA ILE A 57 -9.11 11.71 14.11
C ILE A 57 -7.59 11.87 14.16
N HIS A 58 -7.11 13.04 13.73
CA HIS A 58 -5.68 13.36 13.68
C HIS A 58 -5.22 13.89 15.03
N ILE A 59 -4.83 12.96 15.91
CA ILE A 59 -4.25 13.25 17.22
C ILE A 59 -2.80 12.77 17.28
N TYR A 60 -2.00 13.43 18.11
CA TYR A 60 -0.63 13.01 18.36
C TYR A 60 -0.62 11.94 19.45
N GLU A 61 -0.31 10.71 19.06
CA GLU A 61 -0.24 9.54 19.94
C GLU A 61 0.87 8.60 19.47
N GLN A 62 1.16 7.53 20.23
CA GLN A 62 2.26 6.62 19.92
C GLN A 62 2.16 6.02 18.50
N ASN A 63 0.94 5.77 18.00
CA ASN A 63 0.67 5.31 16.63
C ASN A 63 -0.23 6.32 15.91
N VAL A 64 0.38 7.36 15.32
CA VAL A 64 -0.34 8.44 14.66
C VAL A 64 -1.09 7.96 13.41
N PHE A 65 -2.35 8.35 13.26
CA PHE A 65 -3.10 8.21 12.00
C PHE A 65 -2.61 9.24 10.97
N THR A 66 -1.79 8.79 10.03
CA THR A 66 -1.14 9.61 8.98
C THR A 66 -1.81 9.51 7.60
N TYR A 67 -2.94 8.83 7.54
CA TYR A 67 -3.66 8.53 6.29
C TYR A 67 -4.69 9.62 5.99
N PRO A 68 -5.17 9.76 4.74
CA PRO A 68 -6.34 10.58 4.48
C PRO A 68 -7.53 10.07 5.29
N THR A 69 -8.38 10.98 5.74
CA THR A 69 -9.52 10.69 6.61
C THR A 69 -10.45 9.63 6.01
N PHE A 70 -10.53 9.53 4.68
CA PHE A 70 -11.25 8.47 3.97
C PHE A 70 -10.84 7.03 4.37
N ALA A 71 -9.58 6.80 4.75
CA ALA A 71 -9.14 5.48 5.19
C ALA A 71 -9.86 5.02 6.47
N SER A 72 -10.24 5.95 7.36
CA SER A 72 -11.09 5.64 8.52
C SER A 72 -12.55 5.36 8.12
N PHE A 73 -13.05 6.05 7.08
CA PHE A 73 -14.38 5.82 6.53
C PHE A 73 -14.61 4.41 6.02
N MET A 74 -13.58 3.81 5.45
CA MET A 74 -13.66 2.48 4.85
C MET A 74 -14.11 1.41 5.83
N LEU A 75 -13.85 1.59 7.14
CA LEU A 75 -14.24 0.63 8.16
C LEU A 75 -15.64 0.87 8.72
N LEU A 76 -16.30 1.99 8.38
CA LEU A 76 -17.66 2.28 8.88
C LEU A 76 -18.67 1.17 8.57
N PRO A 77 -18.74 0.60 7.34
CA PRO A 77 -19.71 -0.45 7.03
C PRO A 77 -19.50 -1.74 7.84
N VAL A 78 -18.29 -1.95 8.35
CA VAL A 78 -17.90 -3.16 9.07
C VAL A 78 -17.79 -2.94 10.58
N TYR A 79 -17.86 -1.69 11.01
CA TYR A 79 -17.81 -1.29 12.42
C TYR A 79 -18.86 -2.02 13.30
N PRO A 80 -20.12 -2.24 12.85
CA PRO A 80 -21.11 -3.00 13.63
C PRO A 80 -20.75 -4.46 13.89
N LEU A 81 -19.82 -5.05 13.14
CA LEU A 81 -19.37 -6.44 13.34
C LEU A 81 -18.41 -6.58 14.54
N GLY A 82 -18.04 -5.47 15.18
CA GLY A 82 -17.03 -5.43 16.24
C GLY A 82 -15.61 -5.59 15.72
N TYR A 83 -14.63 -5.31 16.59
CA TYR A 83 -13.21 -5.25 16.24
C TYR A 83 -12.72 -6.54 15.55
N THR A 84 -13.03 -7.71 16.13
CA THR A 84 -12.60 -9.00 15.57
C THR A 84 -13.23 -9.27 14.21
N GLY A 85 -14.52 -8.99 14.04
CA GLY A 85 -15.22 -9.15 12.76
C GLY A 85 -14.63 -8.25 11.68
N GLY A 86 -14.39 -6.98 12.00
CA GLY A 86 -13.73 -6.02 11.11
C GLY A 86 -12.32 -6.47 10.71
N LYS A 87 -11.52 -6.97 11.66
CA LYS A 87 -10.15 -7.46 11.43
C LYS A 87 -10.12 -8.68 10.52
N ILE A 88 -11.03 -9.64 10.73
CA ILE A 88 -11.19 -10.82 9.86
C ILE A 88 -11.54 -10.40 8.44
N LEU A 89 -12.51 -9.49 8.28
CA LEU A 89 -12.93 -9.02 6.97
C LEU A 89 -11.81 -8.25 6.27
N PHE A 90 -11.09 -7.39 6.98
CA PHE A 90 -9.94 -6.68 6.44
C PHE A 90 -8.85 -7.64 5.95
N PHE A 91 -8.55 -8.69 6.71
CA PHE A 91 -7.63 -9.76 6.28
C PHE A 91 -8.13 -10.44 5.00
N ALA A 92 -9.40 -10.86 4.96
CA ALA A 92 -10.00 -11.55 3.82
C ALA A 92 -9.95 -10.70 2.55
N VAL A 93 -10.29 -9.41 2.64
CA VAL A 93 -10.22 -8.48 1.51
C VAL A 93 -8.77 -8.32 1.02
N ASN A 94 -7.79 -8.21 1.93
CA ASN A 94 -6.38 -8.17 1.53
C ASN A 94 -5.94 -9.44 0.78
N VAL A 95 -6.33 -10.63 1.25
CA VAL A 95 -6.03 -11.90 0.55
C VAL A 95 -6.64 -11.92 -0.85
N ILE A 96 -7.92 -11.53 -1.00
CA ILE A 96 -8.60 -11.47 -2.29
C ILE A 96 -7.89 -10.49 -3.25
N PHE A 97 -7.56 -9.30 -2.77
CA PHE A 97 -6.85 -8.29 -3.56
C PHE A 97 -5.46 -8.77 -3.97
N LEU A 98 -4.71 -9.42 -3.07
CA LEU A 98 -3.40 -9.98 -3.38
C LEU A 98 -3.49 -11.04 -4.49
N VAL A 99 -4.36 -12.04 -4.32
CA VAL A 99 -4.51 -13.13 -5.30
C VAL A 99 -4.96 -12.57 -6.65
N GLY A 100 -5.94 -11.67 -6.67
CA GLY A 100 -6.41 -11.01 -7.88
C GLY A 100 -5.30 -10.20 -8.56
N ALA A 101 -4.56 -9.39 -7.82
CA ALA A 101 -3.49 -8.55 -8.36
C ALA A 101 -2.33 -9.39 -8.92
N VAL A 102 -1.94 -10.45 -8.23
CA VAL A 102 -0.93 -11.40 -8.72
C VAL A 102 -1.39 -12.05 -10.03
N TYR A 103 -2.65 -12.50 -10.09
CA TYR A 103 -3.23 -13.09 -11.30
C TYR A 103 -3.24 -12.10 -12.48
N VAL A 104 -3.65 -10.86 -12.25
CA VAL A 104 -3.69 -9.82 -13.30
C VAL A 104 -2.28 -9.46 -13.77
N CYS A 105 -1.32 -9.26 -12.86
CA CYS A 105 0.08 -9.04 -13.22
C CYS A 105 0.64 -10.19 -14.04
N GLN A 106 0.38 -11.44 -13.64
CA GLN A 106 0.80 -12.63 -14.38
C GLN A 106 0.22 -12.64 -15.80
N ARG A 107 -1.04 -12.22 -15.98
CA ARG A 107 -1.72 -12.20 -17.27
C ARG A 107 -1.24 -11.07 -18.18
N GLU A 108 -1.01 -9.88 -17.63
CA GLU A 108 -0.67 -8.69 -18.41
C GLU A 108 0.83 -8.56 -18.69
N VAL A 109 1.69 -9.16 -17.86
CA VAL A 109 3.15 -9.10 -18.00
C VAL A 109 3.70 -10.38 -18.64
N LEU A 110 3.26 -11.55 -18.21
CA LEU A 110 3.92 -12.79 -18.61
C LEU A 110 3.47 -13.32 -19.97
N TYR A 111 4.43 -13.66 -20.83
CA TYR A 111 4.21 -14.28 -22.15
C TYR A 111 5.01 -15.58 -22.30
N GLY A 112 4.52 -16.51 -23.12
CA GLY A 112 5.12 -17.84 -23.29
C GLY A 112 4.89 -18.79 -22.11
N SER A 113 4.96 -20.10 -22.33
CA SER A 113 4.64 -21.10 -21.28
C SER A 113 5.87 -21.58 -20.50
N ALA A 114 7.02 -21.74 -21.16
CA ALA A 114 8.19 -22.42 -20.58
C ALA A 114 8.81 -21.68 -19.40
N VAL A 115 8.82 -20.34 -19.43
CA VAL A 115 9.46 -19.49 -18.41
C VAL A 115 8.48 -18.90 -17.41
N ARG A 116 7.18 -18.89 -17.74
CA ARG A 116 6.12 -18.24 -16.95
C ARG A 116 6.06 -18.71 -15.50
N ALA A 117 6.12 -20.02 -15.28
CA ALA A 117 6.07 -20.58 -13.95
C ALA A 117 7.31 -20.19 -13.13
N ALA A 118 8.51 -20.30 -13.72
CA ALA A 118 9.76 -19.93 -13.07
C ALA A 118 9.79 -18.44 -12.70
N THR A 119 9.41 -17.55 -13.64
CA THR A 119 9.33 -16.11 -13.40
C THR A 119 8.37 -15.77 -12.26
N LEU A 120 7.19 -16.39 -12.23
CA LEU A 120 6.21 -16.16 -11.17
C LEU A 120 6.74 -16.62 -9.80
N VAL A 121 7.31 -17.82 -9.73
CA VAL A 121 7.88 -18.36 -8.48
C VAL A 121 9.01 -17.47 -7.97
N ILE A 122 9.91 -17.03 -8.85
CA ILE A 122 11.04 -16.16 -8.48
C ILE A 122 10.55 -14.79 -8.00
N ALA A 123 9.61 -14.15 -8.72
CA ALA A 123 9.06 -12.87 -8.31
C ALA A 123 8.29 -12.95 -6.98
N LEU A 124 7.53 -14.03 -6.75
CA LEU A 124 6.86 -14.29 -5.47
C LEU A 124 7.89 -14.51 -4.36
N LEU A 125 8.94 -15.29 -4.59
CA LEU A 125 10.01 -15.52 -3.61
C LEU A 125 10.64 -14.20 -3.16
N PHE A 126 11.01 -13.33 -4.10
CA PHE A 126 11.63 -12.05 -3.78
C PHE A 126 10.66 -11.00 -3.22
N SER A 127 9.35 -11.13 -3.50
CA SER A 127 8.32 -10.24 -2.95
C SER A 127 7.72 -10.75 -1.63
N PHE A 128 7.97 -12.02 -1.27
CA PHE A 128 7.31 -12.70 -0.16
C PHE A 128 7.45 -11.94 1.15
N ARG A 129 8.65 -11.40 1.42
CA ARG A 129 8.88 -10.61 2.62
C ARG A 129 8.04 -9.32 2.66
N SER A 130 7.91 -8.61 1.54
CA SER A 130 7.08 -7.42 1.47
C SER A 130 5.60 -7.76 1.67
N ILE A 131 5.12 -8.85 1.05
CA ILE A 131 3.77 -9.40 1.28
C ILE A 131 3.55 -9.68 2.77
N LEU A 132 4.46 -10.44 3.38
CA LEU A 132 4.40 -10.75 4.81
C LEU A 132 4.44 -9.50 5.68
N ALA A 133 5.22 -8.49 5.30
CA ALA A 133 5.32 -7.24 6.04
C ALA A 133 3.99 -6.47 6.01
N VAL A 134 3.25 -6.48 4.89
CA VAL A 134 1.91 -5.87 4.83
C VAL A 134 0.95 -6.59 5.78
N PHE A 135 0.93 -7.93 5.78
CA PHE A 135 0.05 -8.69 6.69
C PHE A 135 0.45 -8.51 8.16
N ASN A 136 1.74 -8.61 8.49
CA ASN A 136 2.20 -8.48 9.87
C ASN A 136 1.95 -7.07 10.44
N ASN A 137 2.04 -6.03 9.62
CA ASN A 137 1.73 -4.66 10.03
C ASN A 137 0.27 -4.26 9.74
N GLN A 138 -0.54 -5.17 9.18
CA GLN A 138 -1.97 -4.95 8.94
C GLN A 138 -2.28 -3.73 8.06
N GLN A 139 -1.43 -3.50 7.06
CA GLN A 139 -1.45 -2.29 6.23
C GLN A 139 -2.39 -2.37 5.02
N THR A 140 -2.84 -1.21 4.55
CA THR A 140 -3.65 -1.05 3.33
C THR A 140 -2.87 -1.24 2.03
N ASP A 141 -1.55 -1.44 2.08
CA ASP A 141 -0.68 -1.45 0.90
C ASP A 141 -1.05 -2.53 -0.13
N ILE A 142 -1.59 -3.69 0.28
CA ILE A 142 -2.10 -4.72 -0.64
C ILE A 142 -3.42 -4.27 -1.31
N LEU A 143 -4.32 -3.61 -0.57
CA LEU A 143 -5.54 -3.04 -1.15
C LEU A 143 -5.21 -2.01 -2.21
N ILE A 144 -4.29 -1.08 -1.88
CA ILE A 144 -3.79 -0.06 -2.80
C ILE A 144 -3.15 -0.71 -4.02
N PHE A 145 -2.26 -1.68 -3.81
CA PHE A 145 -1.63 -2.42 -4.90
C PHE A 145 -2.68 -3.05 -5.82
N GLY A 146 -3.67 -3.76 -5.28
CA GLY A 146 -4.72 -4.38 -6.10
C GLY A 146 -5.57 -3.36 -6.86
N LEU A 147 -6.02 -2.28 -6.22
CA LEU A 147 -6.76 -1.20 -6.88
C LEU A 147 -5.97 -0.60 -8.06
N ILE A 148 -4.68 -0.37 -7.87
CA ILE A 148 -3.79 0.11 -8.95
C ILE A 148 -3.69 -0.92 -10.07
N ILE A 149 -3.41 -2.19 -9.76
CA ILE A 149 -3.24 -3.24 -10.78
C ILE A 149 -4.53 -3.46 -11.58
N PHE A 150 -5.69 -3.51 -10.91
CA PHE A 150 -6.99 -3.63 -11.57
C PHE A 150 -7.28 -2.42 -12.44
N GLY A 151 -7.01 -1.21 -11.94
CA GLY A 151 -7.10 0.00 -12.72
C GLY A 151 -6.22 -0.04 -13.97
N LEU A 152 -4.95 -0.42 -13.84
CA LEU A 152 -4.01 -0.49 -14.95
C LEU A 152 -4.44 -1.49 -16.03
N ALA A 153 -4.92 -2.66 -15.63
CA ALA A 153 -5.43 -3.66 -16.57
C ALA A 153 -6.67 -3.19 -17.33
N ALA A 154 -7.53 -2.40 -16.69
CA ALA A 154 -8.72 -1.83 -17.32
C ALA A 154 -8.42 -0.58 -18.17
N PHE A 155 -7.31 0.14 -17.92
CA PHE A 155 -7.08 1.49 -18.42
C PHE A 155 -7.18 1.65 -19.94
N ALA A 156 -6.67 0.68 -20.69
CA ALA A 156 -6.69 0.74 -22.15
C ALA A 156 -8.11 0.70 -22.74
N ARG A 157 -9.04 0.02 -22.08
CA ARG A 157 -10.41 -0.21 -22.55
C ARG A 157 -11.44 0.69 -21.85
N MET A 158 -11.27 0.90 -20.55
CA MET A 158 -12.20 1.61 -19.68
C MET A 158 -11.42 2.62 -18.83
N PRO A 159 -10.86 3.69 -19.43
CA PRO A 159 -9.98 4.62 -18.72
C PRO A 159 -10.66 5.33 -17.55
N VAL A 160 -11.96 5.62 -17.63
CA VAL A 160 -12.71 6.24 -16.53
C VAL A 160 -12.82 5.30 -15.33
N LEU A 161 -13.22 4.05 -15.55
CA LEU A 161 -13.28 3.04 -14.48
C LEU A 161 -11.90 2.80 -13.88
N ALA A 162 -10.88 2.69 -14.73
CA ALA A 162 -9.50 2.53 -14.29
C ALA A 162 -9.04 3.68 -13.37
N SER A 163 -9.29 4.92 -13.77
CA SER A 163 -8.96 6.09 -12.96
C SER A 163 -9.79 6.20 -11.68
N THR A 164 -11.04 5.69 -11.69
CA THR A 164 -11.86 5.59 -10.47
C THR A 164 -11.18 4.67 -9.45
N LEU A 165 -10.74 3.49 -9.85
CA LEU A 165 -10.04 2.54 -8.97
C LEU A 165 -8.73 3.15 -8.41
N MET A 166 -7.97 3.83 -9.25
CA MET A 166 -6.73 4.49 -8.82
C MET A 166 -6.99 5.68 -7.87
N ALA A 167 -8.09 6.42 -8.05
CA ALA A 167 -8.49 7.51 -7.16
C ALA A 167 -8.96 6.99 -5.80
N ILE A 168 -9.67 5.86 -5.75
CA ILE A 168 -9.98 5.19 -4.48
C ILE A 168 -8.68 4.82 -3.74
N ALA A 169 -7.68 4.30 -4.47
CA ALA A 169 -6.37 4.02 -3.89
C ALA A 169 -5.69 5.29 -3.35
N ALA A 170 -5.81 6.43 -4.05
CA ALA A 170 -5.31 7.73 -3.60
C ALA A 170 -6.05 8.28 -2.37
N GLY A 171 -7.34 7.97 -2.24
CA GLY A 171 -8.13 8.26 -1.03
C GLY A 171 -7.66 7.46 0.18
N LEU A 172 -7.10 6.25 -0.01
CA LEU A 172 -6.58 5.44 1.10
C LEU A 172 -5.18 5.88 1.55
N LYS A 173 -4.37 6.40 0.63
CA LYS A 173 -2.99 6.84 0.88
C LYS A 173 -2.59 7.82 -0.20
N ALA A 174 -1.78 8.82 0.10
CA ALA A 174 -1.36 9.81 -0.91
C ALA A 174 -0.56 9.20 -2.08
N ASN A 175 0.05 8.01 -1.91
CA ASN A 175 1.00 7.46 -2.87
C ASN A 175 0.48 7.30 -4.31
N PRO A 176 -0.76 6.82 -4.52
CA PRO A 176 -1.36 6.73 -5.84
C PRO A 176 -1.72 8.05 -6.53
N LEU A 177 -1.58 9.22 -5.89
CA LEU A 177 -1.89 10.52 -6.54
C LEU A 177 -1.13 10.70 -7.86
N PHE A 178 0.10 10.16 -7.94
CA PHE A 178 0.92 10.24 -9.16
C PHE A 178 0.30 9.53 -10.37
N MET A 179 -0.64 8.63 -10.16
CA MET A 179 -1.34 7.91 -11.23
C MET A 179 -2.18 8.83 -12.12
N VAL A 180 -2.56 10.02 -11.65
CA VAL A 180 -3.23 11.03 -12.49
C VAL A 180 -2.40 11.37 -13.72
N LEU A 181 -1.06 11.38 -13.60
CA LEU A 181 -0.15 11.70 -14.69
C LEU A 181 -0.26 10.70 -15.85
N LEU A 182 -0.54 9.43 -15.57
CA LEU A 182 -0.80 8.44 -16.63
C LEU A 182 -1.99 8.87 -17.49
N SER A 183 -3.06 9.35 -16.86
CA SER A 183 -4.26 9.85 -17.57
C SER A 183 -3.96 11.10 -18.39
N ILE A 184 -3.22 12.05 -17.80
CA ILE A 184 -2.83 13.30 -18.46
C ILE A 184 -1.92 13.00 -19.67
N TYR A 185 -0.88 12.19 -19.50
CA TYR A 185 0.10 11.90 -20.56
C TYR A 185 -0.50 11.04 -21.68
N LYS A 186 -1.48 10.19 -21.37
CA LYS A 186 -2.26 9.46 -22.38
C LYS A 186 -3.42 10.28 -22.94
N LYS A 187 -3.52 11.58 -22.60
CA LYS A 187 -4.56 12.52 -23.06
C LYS A 187 -5.99 12.01 -22.81
N ARG A 188 -6.19 11.27 -21.72
CA ARG A 188 -7.48 10.77 -21.27
C ARG A 188 -8.09 11.76 -20.27
N TRP A 189 -8.48 12.93 -20.76
CA TRP A 189 -8.90 14.06 -19.92
C TRP A 189 -10.11 13.74 -19.03
N ALA A 190 -11.11 13.02 -19.54
CA ALA A 190 -12.25 12.57 -18.74
C ALA A 190 -11.80 11.69 -17.57
N ALA A 191 -10.84 10.80 -17.79
CA ALA A 191 -10.29 9.93 -16.76
C ALA A 191 -9.46 10.71 -15.73
N ALA A 192 -8.71 11.73 -16.16
CA ALA A 192 -8.00 12.64 -15.26
C ALA A 192 -8.98 13.47 -14.40
N ALA A 193 -10.04 14.01 -15.02
CA ALA A 193 -11.08 14.77 -14.32
C ALA A 193 -11.81 13.90 -13.28
N VAL A 194 -12.17 12.66 -13.64
CA VAL A 194 -12.77 11.69 -12.70
C VAL A 194 -11.81 11.36 -11.57
N PHE A 195 -10.52 11.13 -11.86
CA PHE A 195 -9.53 10.87 -10.82
C PHE A 195 -9.47 12.02 -9.80
N LEU A 196 -9.33 13.26 -10.29
CA LEU A 196 -9.18 14.44 -9.44
C LEU A 196 -10.45 14.73 -8.64
N SER A 197 -11.61 14.77 -9.31
CA SER A 197 -12.90 15.03 -8.67
C SER A 197 -13.23 13.97 -7.62
N LEU A 198 -13.06 12.69 -7.94
CA LEU A 198 -13.29 11.62 -6.97
C LEU A 198 -12.31 11.71 -5.80
N THR A 199 -11.03 11.99 -6.04
CA THR A 199 -10.06 12.16 -4.94
C THR A 199 -10.49 13.28 -3.99
N VAL A 200 -10.92 14.44 -4.53
CA VAL A 200 -11.44 15.55 -3.72
C VAL A 200 -12.67 15.12 -2.94
N VAL A 201 -13.62 14.43 -3.58
CA VAL A 201 -14.82 13.90 -2.90
C VAL A 201 -14.45 12.94 -1.78
N LEU A 202 -13.52 12.00 -2.00
CA LEU A 202 -13.11 11.04 -0.98
C LEU A 202 -12.45 11.73 0.21
N VAL A 203 -11.60 12.74 -0.03
CA VAL A 203 -10.96 13.52 1.03
C VAL A 203 -11.98 14.35 1.81
N ALA A 204 -12.96 14.95 1.13
CA ALA A 204 -13.98 15.80 1.76
C ALA A 204 -15.16 15.01 2.36
N ALA A 205 -15.40 13.77 1.93
CA ALA A 205 -16.56 12.99 2.35
C ALA A 205 -16.68 12.82 3.88
N PRO A 206 -15.59 12.59 4.64
CA PRO A 206 -15.67 12.51 6.09
C PRO A 206 -16.19 13.79 6.75
N ASP A 207 -15.74 14.94 6.28
CA ASP A 207 -16.16 16.24 6.82
C ASP A 207 -17.61 16.54 6.44
N LEU A 208 -17.99 16.26 5.18
CA LEU A 208 -19.36 16.42 4.70
C LEU A 208 -20.35 15.53 5.45
N ALA A 209 -19.98 14.27 5.69
CA ALA A 209 -20.80 13.34 6.43
C ALA A 209 -20.90 13.72 7.92
N LYS A 210 -19.84 14.29 8.51
CA LYS A 210 -19.89 14.80 9.89
C LYS A 210 -20.86 15.98 9.95
N TYR A 211 -20.71 16.94 9.05
CA TYR A 211 -21.59 18.10 8.97
C TYR A 211 -23.06 17.72 8.80
N ALA A 212 -23.37 16.76 7.92
CA ALA A 212 -24.74 16.30 7.69
C ALA A 212 -25.40 15.65 8.92
N VAL A 213 -24.61 15.20 9.91
CA VAL A 213 -25.10 14.55 11.12
C VAL A 213 -25.09 15.49 12.34
N SER A 214 -24.12 16.40 12.44
CA SER A 214 -23.94 17.26 13.61
C SER A 214 -24.29 18.74 13.40
N ASP A 215 -24.62 19.17 12.18
CA ASP A 215 -24.87 20.57 11.78
C ASP A 215 -23.76 21.58 12.18
N ASN A 216 -22.61 21.08 12.65
CA ASN A 216 -21.50 21.88 13.13
C ASN A 216 -20.15 21.27 12.69
N TRP A 217 -19.25 22.15 12.26
CA TRP A 217 -17.87 21.82 11.83
C TRP A 217 -16.88 21.91 13.00
N GLY A 218 -17.19 22.72 14.03
CA GLY A 218 -16.20 23.22 15.01
C GLY A 218 -16.20 22.55 16.38
N ASP A 219 -17.25 21.81 16.76
CA ASP A 219 -17.32 21.22 18.11
C ASP A 219 -16.63 19.85 18.15
N SER A 220 -15.75 19.70 19.14
CA SER A 220 -14.98 18.48 19.42
C SER A 220 -15.23 17.93 20.82
N SER A 221 -16.39 18.22 21.43
CA SER A 221 -16.78 17.68 22.74
C SER A 221 -17.92 16.67 22.57
N PHE A 222 -17.73 15.47 23.08
CA PHE A 222 -18.80 14.51 23.37
C PHE A 222 -18.25 13.37 24.26
N THR A 223 -19.15 12.54 24.77
CA THR A 223 -18.88 11.51 25.78
C THR A 223 -18.72 10.09 25.19
N VAL A 224 -17.67 9.36 25.58
CA VAL A 224 -17.24 8.10 24.92
C VAL A 224 -17.60 6.84 25.74
N PRO A 225 -18.09 5.74 25.12
CA PRO A 225 -18.24 4.41 25.74
C PRO A 225 -16.89 3.77 26.17
N GLY A 226 -16.77 3.31 27.43
CA GLY A 226 -15.53 2.88 28.11
C GLY A 226 -14.91 1.55 27.67
N SER A 227 -15.51 0.84 26.72
CA SER A 227 -15.03 -0.48 26.28
C SER A 227 -13.92 -0.45 25.22
N VAL A 228 -13.31 0.71 24.93
CA VAL A 228 -12.35 0.88 23.81
C VAL A 228 -11.00 1.49 24.24
N LEU A 229 -10.60 1.35 25.51
CA LEU A 229 -9.24 1.71 25.95
C LEU A 229 -8.33 0.47 26.11
N PRO A 230 -7.04 0.56 25.74
CA PRO A 230 -6.10 -0.55 25.84
C PRO A 230 -5.86 -0.96 27.30
N LYS A 231 -5.47 -2.23 27.45
CA LYS A 231 -5.29 -3.07 28.68
C LYS A 231 -4.38 -2.51 29.79
N ARG A 232 -3.92 -1.27 29.70
CA ARG A 232 -3.12 -0.57 30.71
C ARG A 232 -3.76 0.79 30.87
N ASP A 233 -4.48 0.99 31.97
CA ASP A 233 -5.31 2.15 32.33
C ASP A 233 -4.57 3.51 32.43
N THR A 234 -3.56 3.74 31.61
CA THR A 234 -2.75 4.95 31.56
C THR A 234 -2.57 5.40 30.11
N VAL A 235 -3.27 6.48 29.75
CA VAL A 235 -3.02 7.25 28.53
C VAL A 235 -1.96 8.31 28.87
N PRO A 236 -0.71 8.22 28.38
CA PRO A 236 0.30 9.22 28.69
C PRO A 236 0.19 10.41 27.72
N GLN A 237 -0.54 11.45 28.14
CA GLN A 237 -0.14 12.87 28.21
C GLN A 237 -1.38 13.79 28.20
N GLY A 238 -1.45 14.68 29.19
CA GLY A 238 -2.65 15.40 29.65
C GLY A 238 -3.27 14.66 30.83
N GLN A 239 -3.48 15.28 31.98
CA GLN A 239 -4.06 14.59 33.14
C GLN A 239 -5.50 14.17 32.84
N PHE A 240 -5.72 12.88 32.66
CA PHE A 240 -7.06 12.28 32.60
C PHE A 240 -7.39 11.71 33.98
N LYS A 241 -8.53 12.11 34.57
CA LYS A 241 -9.09 11.46 35.76
C LYS A 241 -10.39 10.78 35.35
N ALA A 242 -10.36 9.44 35.29
CA ALA A 242 -11.53 8.61 35.07
C ALA A 242 -12.10 8.19 36.44
N GLU A 243 -13.35 8.56 36.75
CA GLU A 243 -14.09 8.05 37.92
C GLU A 243 -15.24 7.15 37.46
N ALA A 244 -15.32 5.95 38.02
CA ALA A 244 -16.29 4.93 37.63
C ALA A 244 -17.65 5.15 38.31
N ILE A 245 -18.75 5.01 37.56
CA ILE A 245 -20.11 5.06 38.10
C ILE A 245 -20.70 3.64 38.12
N ALA A 246 -20.49 2.95 39.25
CA ALA A 246 -21.18 1.75 39.81
C ALA A 246 -21.53 0.52 38.92
N GLY A 247 -21.42 -0.67 39.53
CA GLY A 247 -21.46 -1.99 38.87
C GLY A 247 -22.84 -2.59 38.58
N GLY A 248 -22.89 -3.41 37.52
CA GLY A 248 -24.04 -4.21 37.10
C GLY A 248 -23.74 -5.07 35.87
N MET A 249 -24.56 -6.10 35.62
CA MET A 249 -24.31 -7.23 34.68
C MET A 249 -24.19 -6.87 33.18
N TRP A 250 -24.33 -5.59 32.81
CA TRP A 250 -24.24 -5.07 31.43
C TRP A 250 -23.46 -3.74 31.33
N SER A 251 -22.63 -3.42 32.33
CA SER A 251 -21.93 -2.12 32.43
C SER A 251 -20.96 -1.85 31.27
N TYR A 252 -20.42 -2.89 30.62
CA TYR A 252 -19.48 -2.78 29.49
C TYR A 252 -20.04 -2.09 28.22
N LEU A 253 -21.37 -1.88 28.15
CA LEU A 253 -22.03 -1.19 27.04
C LEU A 253 -22.30 0.30 27.31
N ARG A 254 -22.07 0.83 28.52
CA ARG A 254 -22.61 2.14 28.95
C ARG A 254 -21.66 3.05 29.73
N GLU A 255 -20.37 2.75 29.80
CA GLU A 255 -19.43 3.61 30.54
C GLU A 255 -19.15 4.90 29.76
N HIS A 256 -19.59 6.07 30.23
CA HIS A 256 -19.39 7.33 29.52
C HIS A 256 -18.30 8.17 30.18
N TYR A 257 -17.22 8.51 29.46
CA TYR A 257 -16.14 9.40 29.93
C TYR A 257 -16.15 10.76 29.22
N GLU A 258 -15.80 11.83 29.94
CA GLU A 258 -15.56 13.19 29.41
C GLU A 258 -14.08 13.38 29.07
N MET A 259 -13.75 13.88 27.88
CA MET A 259 -12.37 14.12 27.43
C MET A 259 -12.17 15.56 26.96
N THR A 260 -11.12 16.22 27.45
CA THR A 260 -10.63 17.52 26.97
C THR A 260 -9.32 17.34 26.22
N LEU A 261 -9.23 17.82 24.98
CA LEU A 261 -8.05 17.67 24.11
C LEU A 261 -7.05 18.81 24.35
N SER A 262 -5.76 18.50 24.39
CA SER A 262 -4.69 19.51 24.33
C SER A 262 -3.86 19.39 23.04
N VAL A 263 -3.28 20.53 22.67
CA VAL A 263 -2.22 20.82 21.67
C VAL A 263 -2.62 21.21 20.23
N SER A 264 -1.95 22.28 19.76
CA SER A 264 -2.08 22.97 18.46
C SER A 264 -1.49 22.14 17.28
N PRO A 265 -2.14 22.12 16.09
CA PRO A 265 -1.67 21.44 14.88
C PRO A 265 -0.33 21.96 14.29
N ASP A 266 0.15 23.13 14.70
CA ASP A 266 1.21 23.86 13.97
C ASP A 266 2.64 23.31 14.15
N GLU A 267 2.86 22.37 15.06
CA GLU A 267 4.17 21.76 15.32
C GLU A 267 4.44 20.46 14.52
N VAL A 268 3.48 20.02 13.70
CA VAL A 268 3.47 18.67 13.12
C VAL A 268 4.12 18.64 11.72
N ARG A 269 5.46 18.76 11.65
CA ARG A 269 6.26 18.66 10.41
C ARG A 269 6.97 17.31 10.20
N TRP A 270 6.27 16.21 10.48
CA TRP A 270 6.79 14.84 10.50
C TRP A 270 7.32 14.28 9.16
N TRP A 271 6.89 14.78 7.99
CA TRP A 271 7.47 14.37 6.70
C TRP A 271 8.85 15.01 6.43
N GLN A 272 9.29 15.94 7.27
CA GLN A 272 10.58 16.63 7.15
C GLN A 272 11.70 15.95 7.94
N ASP A 273 11.43 14.85 8.65
CA ASP A 273 12.44 14.11 9.39
C ASP A 273 13.40 13.38 8.43
N ARG A 274 14.56 14.02 8.22
CA ARG A 274 15.64 13.55 7.35
C ARG A 274 16.42 12.40 7.98
N ASP A 275 16.27 12.19 9.30
CA ASP A 275 17.06 11.26 10.08
C ASP A 275 16.28 9.98 10.44
N SER A 276 15.03 9.85 9.98
CA SER A 276 14.20 8.66 10.16
C SER A 276 14.90 7.37 9.68
N ALA A 277 15.30 6.51 10.61
CA ALA A 277 16.07 5.29 10.34
C ALA A 277 15.28 4.23 9.55
N GLY A 278 13.95 4.27 9.61
CA GLY A 278 13.07 3.31 8.93
C GLY A 278 12.72 3.69 7.48
N ASN A 279 13.05 4.91 7.04
CA ASN A 279 12.65 5.45 5.75
C ASN A 279 13.69 5.15 4.67
N GLN A 280 13.30 4.35 3.69
CA GLN A 280 14.14 3.83 2.61
C GLN A 280 13.89 4.53 1.27
N SER A 281 13.20 5.67 1.29
CA SER A 281 12.89 6.45 0.09
C SER A 281 14.10 7.21 -0.47
N LEU A 282 14.08 7.42 -1.78
CA LEU A 282 15.00 8.32 -2.49
C LEU A 282 14.86 9.76 -2.02
N TYR A 283 13.66 10.17 -1.62
CA TYR A 283 13.44 11.48 -0.99
C TYR A 283 14.32 11.65 0.23
N ARG A 284 14.27 10.71 1.18
CA ARG A 284 15.09 10.81 2.38
C ARG A 284 16.57 10.74 2.04
N ILE A 285 16.98 9.78 1.20
CA ILE A 285 18.39 9.65 0.75
C ILE A 285 18.91 10.99 0.20
N ALA A 286 18.17 11.61 -0.71
CA ALA A 286 18.54 12.88 -1.31
C ALA A 286 18.51 14.03 -0.30
N ALA A 287 17.48 14.11 0.54
CA ALA A 287 17.32 15.17 1.54
C ALA A 287 18.38 15.11 2.65
N THR A 288 18.81 13.91 3.05
CA THR A 288 19.92 13.73 3.99
C THR A 288 21.24 14.18 3.35
N ARG A 289 21.53 13.77 2.11
CA ARG A 289 22.79 14.14 1.42
C ARG A 289 22.94 15.62 1.11
N LEU A 290 21.83 16.28 0.76
CA LEU A 290 21.85 17.73 0.50
C LEU A 290 21.91 18.55 1.79
N GLY A 291 21.62 17.94 2.95
CA GLY A 291 21.61 18.62 4.24
C GLY A 291 20.69 19.84 4.26
N HIS A 292 20.80 20.67 5.28
CA HIS A 292 19.96 21.86 5.43
C HIS A 292 20.18 22.93 4.35
N ALA A 293 21.16 22.76 3.45
CA ALA A 293 21.39 23.65 2.32
C ALA A 293 20.20 23.69 1.33
N VAL A 294 19.44 22.60 1.21
CA VAL A 294 18.26 22.54 0.34
C VAL A 294 17.01 22.21 1.16
N PRO A 295 15.94 23.04 1.10
CA PRO A 295 14.65 22.74 1.70
C PRO A 295 14.07 21.39 1.22
N SER A 296 13.48 20.61 2.14
CA SER A 296 13.03 19.24 1.85
C SER A 296 11.90 19.18 0.82
N ASN A 297 11.02 20.18 0.82
CA ASN A 297 10.00 20.36 -0.22
C ASN A 297 10.63 20.52 -1.62
N ILE A 298 11.75 21.24 -1.75
CA ILE A 298 12.44 21.40 -3.04
C ILE A 298 13.04 20.07 -3.50
N VAL A 299 13.62 19.27 -2.58
CA VAL A 299 14.11 17.92 -2.91
C VAL A 299 12.98 17.04 -3.44
N LEU A 300 11.84 17.01 -2.75
CA LEU A 300 10.68 16.24 -3.17
C LEU A 300 10.15 16.70 -4.53
N LEU A 301 9.99 18.02 -4.74
CA LEU A 301 9.55 18.60 -6.01
C LEU A 301 10.52 18.28 -7.15
N GLY A 302 11.83 18.32 -6.89
CA GLY A 302 12.86 17.96 -7.86
C GLY A 302 12.76 16.49 -8.29
N LEU A 303 12.60 15.58 -7.32
CA LEU A 303 12.40 14.15 -7.61
C LEU A 303 11.10 13.89 -8.38
N CYS A 304 9.98 14.48 -7.93
CA CYS A 304 8.70 14.41 -8.64
C CYS A 304 8.85 14.86 -10.10
N SER A 305 9.52 15.99 -10.33
CA SER A 305 9.75 16.54 -11.67
C SER A 305 10.64 15.64 -12.52
N GLY A 306 11.73 15.12 -11.96
CA GLY A 306 12.64 14.21 -12.65
C GLY A 306 11.95 12.93 -13.10
N PHE A 307 11.23 12.25 -12.21
CA PHE A 307 10.45 11.06 -12.56
C PHE A 307 9.34 11.37 -13.56
N ALA A 308 8.63 12.50 -13.40
CA ALA A 308 7.57 12.90 -14.32
C ALA A 308 8.10 13.14 -15.75
N LEU A 309 9.31 13.70 -15.92
CA LEU A 309 9.95 13.91 -17.22
C LEU A 309 10.39 12.60 -17.87
N LEU A 310 11.03 11.70 -17.11
CA LEU A 310 11.39 10.37 -17.59
C LEU A 310 10.15 9.59 -18.05
N LEU A 311 9.10 9.58 -17.23
CA LEU A 311 7.87 8.89 -17.55
C LEU A 311 7.10 9.52 -18.71
N LEU A 312 7.21 10.84 -18.92
CA LEU A 312 6.69 11.51 -20.11
C LEU A 312 7.39 11.00 -21.37
N LEU A 313 8.72 10.88 -21.33
CA LEU A 313 9.49 10.32 -22.44
C LEU A 313 9.05 8.88 -22.75
N ALA A 314 8.99 8.01 -21.73
CA ALA A 314 8.51 6.64 -21.91
C ALA A 314 7.07 6.58 -22.44
N SER A 315 6.19 7.47 -21.97
CA SER A 315 4.80 7.54 -22.45
C SER A 315 4.70 7.90 -23.94
N ARG A 316 5.61 8.75 -24.43
CA ARG A 316 5.68 9.16 -25.85
C ARG A 316 6.23 8.04 -26.73
N VAL A 317 7.25 7.33 -26.25
CA VAL A 317 7.92 6.23 -26.98
C VAL A 317 7.05 4.97 -26.99
N ARG A 318 6.49 4.57 -25.85
CA ARG A 318 5.69 3.33 -25.70
C ARG A 318 4.22 3.66 -25.43
N ARG A 319 3.49 3.89 -26.52
CA ARG A 319 2.06 4.25 -26.45
C ARG A 319 1.18 3.07 -26.04
N ASP A 320 1.57 1.86 -26.44
CA ASP A 320 0.86 0.58 -26.33
C ASP A 320 1.09 -0.17 -25.01
N ALA A 321 2.27 -0.02 -24.40
CA ALA A 321 2.64 -0.71 -23.16
C ALA A 321 2.07 -0.05 -21.88
N VAL A 322 0.76 0.23 -21.87
CA VAL A 322 0.07 0.99 -20.82
C VAL A 322 0.25 0.36 -19.43
N PHE A 323 0.18 -0.97 -19.32
CA PHE A 323 0.25 -1.66 -18.04
C PHE A 323 1.63 -1.48 -17.38
N VAL A 324 2.72 -1.80 -18.09
CA VAL A 324 4.10 -1.65 -17.58
C VAL A 324 4.45 -0.19 -17.35
N LEU A 325 4.02 0.70 -18.23
CA LEU A 325 4.17 2.14 -18.03
C LEU A 325 3.51 2.57 -16.71
N GLY A 326 2.29 2.14 -16.45
CA GLY A 326 1.58 2.42 -15.22
C GLY A 326 2.25 1.86 -13.96
N LEU A 327 2.85 0.67 -14.04
CA LEU A 327 3.67 0.14 -12.95
C LEU A 327 4.86 1.06 -12.64
N LEU A 328 5.51 1.62 -13.66
CA LEU A 328 6.60 2.59 -13.46
C LEU A 328 6.10 3.88 -12.80
N PHE A 329 4.91 4.39 -13.14
CA PHE A 329 4.30 5.54 -12.43
C PHE A 329 4.10 5.22 -10.95
N TYR A 330 3.47 4.08 -10.65
CA TYR A 330 3.15 3.72 -9.28
C TYR A 330 4.40 3.52 -8.42
N THR A 331 5.37 2.78 -8.93
CA THR A 331 6.62 2.47 -8.22
C THR A 331 7.57 3.67 -8.12
N ALA A 332 7.54 4.60 -9.07
CA ALA A 332 8.26 5.88 -8.95
C ALA A 332 7.80 6.65 -7.71
N PHE A 333 6.48 6.70 -7.47
CA PHE A 333 5.97 7.37 -6.27
C PHE A 333 6.37 6.63 -5.00
N VAL A 334 6.34 5.30 -4.99
CA VAL A 334 6.85 4.50 -3.87
C VAL A 334 8.32 4.79 -3.60
N LEU A 335 9.15 5.06 -4.61
CA LEU A 335 10.55 5.42 -4.38
C LEU A 335 10.73 6.80 -3.75
N ILE A 336 9.89 7.78 -4.08
CA ILE A 336 10.00 9.16 -3.58
C ILE A 336 9.15 9.43 -2.33
N GLY A 337 8.22 8.53 -1.98
CA GLY A 337 7.30 8.71 -0.87
C GLY A 337 8.03 8.93 0.46
N PRO A 338 7.73 10.00 1.22
CA PRO A 338 8.54 10.43 2.35
C PRO A 338 8.56 9.48 3.56
N GLN A 339 7.96 8.28 3.45
CA GLN A 339 7.96 7.23 4.48
C GLN A 339 7.95 5.81 3.88
N SER A 340 8.57 5.64 2.72
CA SER A 340 8.61 4.31 2.11
C SER A 340 9.43 3.34 2.94
N SER A 341 8.77 2.25 3.31
CA SER A 341 9.24 1.17 4.16
C SER A 341 8.93 -0.18 3.51
N LYS A 342 9.46 -1.28 4.08
CA LYS A 342 9.40 -2.65 3.51
C LYS A 342 8.03 -3.08 2.95
N PRO A 343 6.88 -2.81 3.61
CA PRO A 343 5.56 -3.15 3.07
C PRO A 343 5.26 -2.51 1.70
N HIS A 344 5.68 -1.26 1.49
CA HIS A 344 5.42 -0.51 0.25
C HIS A 344 6.05 -1.16 -0.99
N PHE A 345 7.13 -1.93 -0.80
CA PHE A 345 7.85 -2.57 -1.90
C PHE A 345 7.07 -3.71 -2.56
N ILE A 346 5.90 -4.10 -2.03
CA ILE A 346 4.95 -4.95 -2.77
C ILE A 346 4.59 -4.38 -4.15
N ALA A 347 4.60 -3.05 -4.28
CA ALA A 347 4.39 -2.35 -5.55
C ALA A 347 5.34 -2.79 -6.67
N PHE A 348 6.53 -3.30 -6.33
CA PHE A 348 7.54 -3.75 -7.29
C PHE A 348 7.27 -5.14 -7.87
N PHE A 349 6.29 -5.89 -7.36
CA PHE A 349 5.99 -7.25 -7.85
C PHE A 349 5.82 -7.30 -9.38
N GLY A 350 5.03 -6.37 -9.95
CA GLY A 350 4.81 -6.31 -11.40
C GLY A 350 6.09 -6.01 -12.19
N LEU A 351 6.96 -5.13 -11.67
CA LEU A 351 8.26 -4.85 -12.28
C LEU A 351 9.21 -6.04 -12.17
N LEU A 352 9.23 -6.73 -11.03
CA LEU A 352 10.01 -7.95 -10.85
C LEU A 352 9.62 -9.02 -11.89
N LEU A 353 8.32 -9.23 -12.12
CA LEU A 353 7.86 -10.13 -13.18
C LEU A 353 8.40 -9.70 -14.56
N PHE A 354 8.33 -8.41 -14.87
CA PHE A 354 8.79 -7.87 -16.15
C PHE A 354 10.29 -8.08 -16.35
N CYS A 355 11.09 -7.79 -15.32
CA CYS A 355 12.55 -7.96 -15.35
C CYS A 355 12.97 -9.43 -15.45
N TRP A 356 12.39 -10.28 -14.61
CA TRP A 356 12.76 -11.69 -14.55
C TRP A 356 12.31 -12.45 -15.79
N GLN A 357 11.20 -12.06 -16.42
CA GLN A 357 10.83 -12.61 -17.72
C GLN A 357 11.89 -12.32 -18.78
N ASP A 358 12.35 -11.07 -18.91
CA ASP A 358 13.39 -10.72 -19.89
C ASP A 358 14.68 -11.52 -19.66
N ALA A 359 15.12 -11.62 -18.41
CA ALA A 359 16.35 -12.33 -18.07
C ALA A 359 16.29 -13.83 -18.38
N LEU A 360 15.18 -14.49 -18.01
CA LEU A 360 15.02 -15.92 -18.22
C LEU A 360 14.68 -16.27 -19.66
N ALA A 361 13.84 -15.49 -20.34
CA ALA A 361 13.48 -15.71 -21.74
C ALA A 361 14.71 -15.58 -22.66
N LYS A 362 15.62 -14.65 -22.34
CA LYS A 362 16.89 -14.47 -23.06
C LYS A 362 18.03 -15.37 -22.54
N GLN A 363 17.77 -16.20 -21.53
CA GLN A 363 18.76 -17.09 -20.89
C GLN A 363 20.07 -16.37 -20.52
N SER A 364 19.98 -15.10 -20.11
CA SER A 364 21.16 -14.27 -19.89
C SER A 364 21.65 -14.44 -18.45
N TRP A 365 22.74 -15.19 -18.28
CA TRP A 365 23.34 -15.45 -16.96
C TRP A 365 23.69 -14.15 -16.21
N TRP A 366 24.22 -13.14 -16.91
CA TRP A 366 24.54 -11.84 -16.33
C TRP A 366 23.31 -11.14 -15.77
N LYS A 367 22.21 -11.09 -16.55
CA LYS A 367 20.94 -10.48 -16.07
C LYS A 367 20.39 -11.24 -14.87
N ILE A 368 20.46 -12.57 -14.88
CA ILE A 368 20.01 -13.42 -13.77
C ILE A 368 20.81 -13.13 -12.49
N VAL A 369 22.15 -13.03 -12.58
CA VAL A 369 23.01 -12.73 -11.43
C VAL A 369 22.72 -11.33 -10.87
N VAL A 370 22.67 -10.32 -11.74
CA VAL A 370 22.40 -8.93 -11.32
C VAL A 370 21.00 -8.79 -10.71
N LEU A 371 19.97 -9.34 -11.37
CA LEU A 371 18.60 -9.30 -10.83
C LEU A 371 18.47 -10.14 -9.56
N GLY A 372 19.20 -11.25 -9.44
CA GLY A 372 19.29 -12.05 -8.23
C GLY A 372 19.80 -11.23 -7.05
N ALA A 373 20.89 -10.48 -7.26
CA ALA A 373 21.44 -9.58 -6.26
C ALA A 373 20.45 -8.46 -5.90
N LEU A 374 19.94 -7.71 -6.89
CA LEU A 374 19.02 -6.59 -6.65
C LEU A 374 17.71 -7.03 -5.98
N SER A 375 17.12 -8.15 -6.42
CA SER A 375 15.88 -8.68 -5.85
C SER A 375 16.10 -9.20 -4.42
N SER A 376 17.27 -9.76 -4.13
CA SER A 376 17.66 -10.17 -2.77
C SER A 376 17.78 -8.97 -1.83
N LEU A 377 18.35 -7.85 -2.31
CA LEU A 377 18.46 -6.60 -1.55
C LEU A 377 17.10 -6.01 -1.18
N LEU A 378 16.08 -6.19 -2.03
CA LEU A 378 14.69 -5.83 -1.69
C LEU A 378 14.04 -6.82 -0.71
N GLY A 379 14.26 -8.13 -0.91
CA GLY A 379 13.43 -9.18 -0.35
C GLY A 379 13.96 -9.90 0.90
N ILE A 380 15.26 -9.85 1.23
CA ILE A 380 15.86 -10.76 2.24
C ILE A 380 16.44 -9.98 3.43
N LYS A 381 16.13 -10.42 4.68
CA LYS A 381 16.63 -9.80 5.93
C LYS A 381 18.17 -9.73 5.96
N ALA A 382 18.81 -10.74 5.38
CA ALA A 382 20.26 -10.89 5.32
C ALA A 382 20.95 -9.91 4.37
N ALA A 383 20.23 -9.22 3.47
CA ALA A 383 20.83 -8.21 2.59
C ALA A 383 21.55 -7.09 3.35
N ALA A 384 20.99 -6.67 4.48
CA ALA A 384 21.61 -5.67 5.35
C ALA A 384 22.81 -6.23 6.16
N LEU A 385 22.95 -7.56 6.26
CA LEU A 385 24.08 -8.22 6.90
C LEU A 385 25.24 -8.47 5.93
N LEU A 386 24.99 -8.40 4.62
CA LEU A 386 26.01 -8.53 3.57
C LEU A 386 26.82 -7.23 3.35
N ILE A 387 26.40 -6.13 3.97
CA ILE A 387 27.03 -4.82 3.86
C ILE A 387 27.46 -4.37 5.25
N PRO A 388 28.68 -3.86 5.44
CA PRO A 388 29.10 -3.27 6.70
C PRO A 388 28.08 -2.25 7.22
N GLN A 389 27.82 -2.26 8.54
CA GLN A 389 26.90 -1.31 9.16
C GLN A 389 27.35 0.12 8.85
N GLY A 390 26.46 0.93 8.28
CA GLY A 390 26.75 2.29 7.83
C GLY A 390 25.66 2.85 6.93
N GLU A 391 25.88 4.06 6.38
CA GLU A 391 24.90 4.77 5.54
C GLU A 391 24.46 3.94 4.32
N LEU A 392 25.38 3.21 3.69
CA LEU A 392 25.05 2.36 2.54
C LEU A 392 24.08 1.23 2.91
N ALA A 393 24.29 0.57 4.07
CA ALA A 393 23.42 -0.50 4.53
C ALA A 393 22.00 0.00 4.87
N ARG A 394 21.89 1.25 5.33
CA ARG A 394 20.59 1.92 5.58
C ARG A 394 19.82 2.17 4.28
N ASP A 395 20.53 2.53 3.22
CA ASP A 395 19.94 3.05 1.98
C ASP A 395 19.75 1.97 0.89
N ILE A 396 20.33 0.78 1.11
CA ILE A 396 20.47 -0.25 0.08
C ILE A 396 19.15 -0.70 -0.54
N VAL A 397 18.07 -0.76 0.24
CA VAL A 397 16.75 -1.18 -0.26
C VAL A 397 16.19 -0.13 -1.22
N GLY A 398 16.35 1.16 -0.90
CA GLY A 398 15.94 2.26 -1.78
C GLY A 398 16.73 2.26 -3.09
N PHE A 399 18.04 2.02 -3.02
CA PHE A 399 18.88 1.90 -4.22
C PHE A 399 18.57 0.66 -5.06
N ALA A 400 18.29 -0.49 -4.44
CA ALA A 400 17.88 -1.69 -5.15
C ALA A 400 16.52 -1.48 -5.85
N GLY A 401 15.57 -0.81 -5.19
CA GLY A 401 14.30 -0.42 -5.78
C GLY A 401 14.49 0.51 -6.98
N LEU A 402 15.34 1.54 -6.85
CA LEU A 402 15.68 2.44 -7.96
C LEU A 402 16.34 1.68 -9.12
N ALA A 403 17.26 0.75 -8.84
CA ALA A 403 17.93 -0.04 -9.87
C ALA A 403 16.93 -0.93 -10.64
N ILE A 404 15.99 -1.59 -9.95
CA ILE A 404 14.92 -2.37 -10.58
C ILE A 404 14.00 -1.48 -11.41
N TRP A 405 13.66 -0.30 -10.90
CA TRP A 405 12.87 0.69 -11.63
C TRP A 405 13.58 1.17 -12.90
N LEU A 406 14.86 1.55 -12.81
CA LEU A 406 15.67 2.00 -13.94
C LEU A 406 15.85 0.90 -14.97
N TYR A 407 16.13 -0.33 -14.53
CA TYR A 407 16.22 -1.48 -15.42
C TYR A 407 14.90 -1.73 -16.14
N SER A 408 13.77 -1.69 -15.43
CA SER A 408 12.43 -1.81 -16.04
C SER A 408 12.14 -0.68 -17.03
N TYR A 409 12.51 0.55 -16.69
CA TYR A 409 12.36 1.72 -17.56
C TYR A 409 13.18 1.59 -18.84
N LEU A 410 14.46 1.23 -18.73
CA LEU A 410 15.34 1.00 -19.89
C LEU A 410 14.87 -0.19 -20.71
N LEU A 411 14.47 -1.28 -20.05
CA LEU A 411 13.88 -2.44 -20.73
C LEU A 411 12.65 -2.01 -21.51
N LEU A 412 11.75 -1.21 -20.93
CA LEU A 412 10.58 -0.68 -21.63
C LEU A 412 10.96 0.24 -22.80
N LEU A 413 12.03 1.03 -22.72
CA LEU A 413 12.45 1.86 -23.86
C LEU A 413 13.11 1.06 -24.98
N VAL A 414 13.86 0.00 -24.64
CA VAL A 414 14.66 -0.80 -25.58
C VAL A 414 13.87 -1.95 -26.18
N SER A 415 12.98 -2.59 -25.41
CA SER A 415 12.26 -3.78 -25.84
C SER A 415 11.16 -3.41 -26.85
N GLY A 416 11.47 -3.37 -28.14
CA GLY A 416 10.50 -3.23 -29.23
C GLY A 416 9.52 -4.42 -29.38
N GLU A 417 9.16 -5.13 -28.30
CA GLU A 417 8.27 -6.27 -28.35
C GLU A 417 6.83 -5.80 -28.61
N ARG A 418 6.52 -5.77 -29.91
CA ARG A 418 5.20 -5.97 -30.46
C ARG A 418 4.57 -7.16 -29.75
N ARG A 419 3.39 -6.97 -29.16
CA ARG A 419 2.43 -8.06 -28.99
C ARG A 419 2.26 -8.70 -30.38
N SER A 420 2.75 -9.92 -30.56
CA SER A 420 2.29 -10.82 -31.62
C SER A 420 0.90 -11.32 -31.25
#